data_AF-A0A832ZCP0-F1
#
_entry.id   AF-A0A832ZCP0-F1
#
_cell.length_a   1.000
_cell.length_b   1.000
_cell.length_c   1.000
_cell.angle_alpha   90.00
_cell.angle_beta   90.00
_cell.angle_gamma   90.00
#
_symmetry.space_group_name_H-M   'P 1'
#
loop_
_entity.id
_entity.type
_entity.pdbx_description
1 polymer ?
#
loop_
_entity_poly.entity_id
_entity_poly.type
_entity_poly.pdbx_seq_one_letter_code
_entity_poly.pdbx_strand_id
1 'polypeptide(L)'
;MRRTSWNIFFHELVGLQVRVLHHSDPTVSGLEGVVVKETANTLFIECRDGVKRVSKRQGVFLFWIPKEGWVLVYGEEISGDPVERLKKLERLRGVRWLVRRSKKRRYTWH
;
A
#
# COMPACT_ATOMS: atom_id res chain seq x y z
N MET A 1 -12.03 3.78 -10.31
CA MET A 1 -10.76 4.38 -10.78
C MET A 1 -9.71 3.28 -10.81
N ARG A 2 -8.85 3.23 -11.83
CA ARG A 2 -7.81 2.19 -11.95
C ARG A 2 -6.72 2.41 -10.89
N ARG A 3 -6.22 1.34 -10.27
CA ARG A 3 -5.05 1.39 -9.36
C ARG A 3 -3.79 1.72 -10.17
N THR A 4 -3.02 2.68 -9.68
CA THR A 4 -1.74 3.15 -10.21
C THR A 4 -0.76 3.35 -9.07
N SER A 5 0.53 3.43 -9.38
CA SER A 5 1.60 3.75 -8.44
C SER A 5 1.38 5.07 -7.70
N TRP A 6 0.61 6.00 -8.28
CA TRP A 6 0.28 7.28 -7.64
C TRP A 6 -0.90 7.17 -6.67
N ASN A 7 -1.96 6.44 -7.02
CA ASN A 7 -3.18 6.39 -6.20
C ASN A 7 -3.30 5.16 -5.29
N ILE A 8 -2.38 4.19 -5.35
CA ILE A 8 -2.44 2.95 -4.55
C ILE A 8 -2.62 3.22 -3.05
N PHE A 9 -2.03 4.29 -2.52
CA PHE A 9 -2.13 4.69 -1.11
C PHE A 9 -3.55 5.03 -0.67
N PHE A 10 -4.43 5.33 -1.62
CA PHE A 10 -5.82 5.69 -1.38
C PHE A 10 -6.81 4.58 -1.73
N HIS A 11 -6.36 3.56 -2.47
CA HIS A 11 -7.21 2.48 -2.95
C HIS A 11 -7.25 1.30 -1.98
N GLU A 12 -8.30 0.49 -2.13
CA GLU A 12 -8.37 -0.84 -1.56
C GLU A 12 -7.19 -1.69 -2.03
N LEU A 13 -6.53 -2.35 -1.09
CA LEU A 13 -5.34 -3.17 -1.32
C LEU A 13 -5.66 -4.66 -1.49
N VAL A 14 -6.90 -5.07 -1.21
CA VAL A 14 -7.39 -6.45 -1.39
C VAL A 14 -7.23 -6.90 -2.84
N GLY A 15 -6.78 -8.14 -3.01
CA GLY A 15 -6.49 -8.78 -4.29
C GLY A 15 -5.13 -8.41 -4.89
N LEU A 16 -4.36 -7.51 -4.28
CA LEU A 16 -3.00 -7.20 -4.76
C LEU A 16 -1.99 -8.22 -4.24
N GLN A 17 -1.08 -8.63 -5.13
CA GLN A 17 0.12 -9.35 -4.72
C GLN A 17 1.04 -8.39 -3.95
N VAL A 18 1.56 -8.86 -2.82
CA VAL A 18 2.35 -8.06 -1.90
C VAL A 18 3.57 -8.84 -1.40
N ARG A 19 4.68 -8.12 -1.18
CA ARG A 19 5.85 -8.59 -0.43
C ARG A 19 6.13 -7.65 0.72
N VAL A 20 6.39 -8.19 1.91
CA VAL A 20 6.86 -7.44 3.07
C VAL A 20 8.37 -7.32 2.96
N LEU A 21 8.86 -6.21 2.42
CA LEU A 21 10.29 -5.99 2.20
C LEU A 21 11.05 -5.81 3.53
N HIS A 22 10.42 -5.13 4.48
CA HIS A 22 10.95 -4.93 5.82
C HIS A 22 9.80 -4.73 6.80
N HIS A 23 9.95 -5.20 8.03
CA HIS A 23 9.04 -4.94 9.13
C HIS A 23 9.77 -4.99 10.47
N SER A 24 9.31 -4.24 11.47
CA SER A 24 9.89 -4.25 12.83
C SER A 24 9.77 -5.62 13.50
N ASP A 25 8.65 -6.31 13.29
CA ASP A 25 8.51 -7.74 13.57
C ASP A 25 9.25 -8.56 12.48
N PRO A 26 10.36 -9.25 12.83
CA PRO A 26 11.14 -10.01 11.88
C PRO A 26 10.41 -11.26 11.35
N THR A 27 9.40 -11.76 12.07
CA THR A 27 8.68 -13.00 11.69
C THR A 27 7.81 -12.83 10.44
N VAL A 28 7.47 -11.58 10.11
CA VAL A 28 6.68 -11.24 8.92
C VAL A 28 7.52 -10.60 7.82
N SER A 29 8.80 -10.33 8.06
CA SER A 29 9.71 -9.81 7.03
C SER A 29 10.01 -10.88 5.97
N GLY A 30 10.00 -10.50 4.69
CA GLY A 30 10.18 -11.42 3.56
C GLY A 30 8.90 -12.16 3.16
N LEU A 31 7.79 -11.98 3.89
CA LEU A 31 6.52 -12.61 3.58
C LEU A 31 5.98 -12.16 2.22
N GLU A 32 5.54 -13.09 1.39
CA GLU A 32 4.99 -12.85 0.05
C GLU A 32 3.65 -13.58 -0.12
N GLY A 33 2.68 -12.90 -0.72
CA GLY A 33 1.36 -13.46 -0.94
C GLY A 33 0.38 -12.48 -1.58
N VAL A 34 -0.91 -12.71 -1.35
CA VAL A 34 -2.00 -11.86 -1.82
C VAL A 34 -2.76 -11.28 -0.64
N VAL A 35 -3.10 -10.00 -0.69
CA VAL A 35 -3.95 -9.39 0.35
C VAL A 35 -5.38 -9.91 0.22
N VAL A 36 -5.86 -10.64 1.21
CA VAL A 36 -7.24 -11.17 1.24
C VAL A 36 -8.18 -10.31 2.05
N LYS A 37 -7.65 -9.53 3.00
CA LYS A 37 -8.43 -8.57 3.79
C LYS A 37 -7.56 -7.41 4.23
N GLU A 38 -8.18 -6.24 4.33
CA GLU A 38 -7.59 -5.03 4.86
C GLU A 38 -8.45 -4.51 6.03
N THR A 39 -7.80 -4.01 7.08
CA THR A 39 -8.42 -3.17 8.12
C THR A 39 -7.68 -1.84 8.19
N ALA A 40 -8.09 -0.95 9.09
CA ALA A 40 -7.41 0.34 9.27
C ALA A 40 -5.88 0.18 9.46
N ASN A 41 -5.43 -0.84 10.21
CA ASN A 41 -4.03 -0.97 10.60
C ASN A 41 -3.38 -2.30 10.22
N THR A 42 -4.10 -3.22 9.58
CA THR A 42 -3.61 -4.58 9.34
C THR A 42 -3.93 -5.03 7.92
N LEU A 43 -3.00 -5.79 7.34
CA LEU A 43 -3.18 -6.58 6.13
C LEU A 43 -3.23 -8.05 6.51
N PHE A 44 -4.20 -8.76 5.95
CA PHE A 44 -4.26 -10.22 6.00
C PHE A 44 -3.74 -10.72 4.65
N ILE A 45 -2.62 -11.43 4.69
CA ILE A 45 -1.89 -11.84 3.49
C ILE A 45 -1.95 -13.37 3.43
N GLU A 46 -2.60 -13.88 2.39
CA GLU A 46 -2.60 -15.30 2.07
C GLU A 46 -1.27 -15.69 1.44
N CYS A 47 -0.56 -16.57 2.12
CA CYS A 47 0.73 -17.11 1.73
C CYS A 47 0.62 -18.64 1.56
N ARG A 48 1.73 -19.29 1.18
CA ARG A 48 1.78 -20.77 1.09
C ARG A 48 1.37 -21.48 2.38
N ASP A 49 1.74 -20.90 3.53
CA ASP A 49 1.45 -21.47 4.86
C ASP A 49 0.13 -20.94 5.47
N GLY A 50 -0.76 -20.41 4.65
CA GLY A 50 -2.05 -19.84 5.05
C GLY A 50 -2.03 -18.32 5.24
N VAL A 51 -3.06 -17.80 5.91
CA VAL A 51 -3.27 -16.36 6.07
C VAL A 51 -2.48 -15.83 7.27
N LYS A 52 -1.60 -14.87 7.02
CA LYS A 52 -0.82 -14.17 8.06
C LYS A 52 -1.34 -12.75 8.26
N ARG A 53 -1.29 -12.28 9.51
CA ARG A 53 -1.68 -10.92 9.89
C ARG A 53 -0.44 -10.06 10.00
N VAL A 54 -0.39 -8.99 9.22
CA VAL A 54 0.76 -8.07 9.19
C VAL A 54 0.29 -6.66 9.50
N SER A 55 0.84 -6.02 10.53
CA SER A 55 0.56 -4.62 10.79
C SER A 55 1.08 -3.75 9.66
N LYS A 56 0.35 -2.69 9.31
CA LYS A 56 0.81 -1.72 8.31
C LYS A 56 1.99 -0.93 8.88
N ARG A 57 1.82 -0.30 10.04
CA ARG A 57 2.86 0.55 10.67
C ARG A 57 4.17 -0.21 10.83
N GLN A 58 5.28 0.48 10.68
CA GLN A 58 6.63 -0.08 10.73
C GLN A 58 6.94 -1.11 9.63
N GLY A 59 6.04 -1.28 8.66
CA GLY A 59 6.25 -2.12 7.48
C GLY A 59 6.63 -1.31 6.23
N VAL A 60 7.46 -1.91 5.39
CA VAL A 60 7.73 -1.49 4.01
C VAL A 60 7.25 -2.60 3.10
N PHE A 61 6.34 -2.27 2.19
CA PHE A 61 5.65 -3.22 1.34
C PHE A 61 5.97 -2.95 -0.13
N LEU A 62 6.07 -4.00 -0.92
CA LEU A 62 6.04 -3.93 -2.38
C LEU A 62 4.71 -4.49 -2.85
N PHE A 63 3.91 -3.68 -3.55
CA PHE A 63 2.66 -4.12 -4.17
C PHE A 63 2.82 -4.23 -5.68
N TRP A 64 2.32 -5.31 -6.27
CA TRP A 64 2.29 -5.46 -7.72
C TRP A 64 1.06 -4.77 -8.32
N ILE A 65 1.28 -3.81 -9.21
CA ILE A 65 0.23 -3.17 -9.99
C ILE A 65 0.32 -3.61 -11.45
N PRO A 66 -0.76 -4.19 -12.04
CA PRO A 66 -0.76 -4.57 -13.44
C PRO A 66 -0.39 -3.42 -14.38
N LYS A 67 0.60 -3.67 -15.24
CA LYS A 67 1.22 -2.74 -16.20
C LYS A 67 2.10 -1.63 -15.60
N GLU A 68 2.24 -1.52 -14.27
CA GLU A 68 3.15 -0.56 -13.62
C GLU A 68 4.27 -1.22 -12.82
N GLY A 69 4.12 -2.50 -12.48
CA GLY A 69 5.13 -3.28 -11.79
C GLY A 69 5.06 -3.17 -10.27
N TRP A 70 6.20 -3.38 -9.60
CA TRP A 70 6.30 -3.31 -8.14
C TRP A 70 6.38 -1.87 -7.65
N VAL A 71 5.50 -1.51 -6.73
CA VAL A 71 5.42 -0.18 -6.10
C VAL A 71 5.78 -0.29 -4.63
N LEU A 72 6.78 0.48 -4.20
CA LEU A 72 7.19 0.58 -2.79
C LEU A 72 6.26 1.51 -2.01
N VAL A 73 5.72 0.97 -0.92
CA VAL A 73 4.70 1.61 -0.07
C VAL A 73 5.14 1.49 1.39
N TYR A 74 5.23 2.63 2.07
CA TYR A 74 5.42 2.64 3.52
C TYR A 74 4.06 2.41 4.19
N GLY A 75 4.03 1.54 5.19
CA GLY A 75 2.79 1.21 5.86
C GLY A 75 2.10 2.38 6.55
N GLU A 76 2.84 3.41 6.93
CA GLU A 76 2.29 4.69 7.41
C GLU A 76 1.46 5.41 6.35
N GLU A 77 1.79 5.28 5.06
CA GLU A 77 1.06 5.92 3.95
C GLU A 77 -0.30 5.25 3.68
N ILE A 78 -0.42 3.97 4.02
CA ILE A 78 -1.65 3.16 3.86
C ILE A 78 -2.37 2.87 5.18
N SER A 79 -1.93 3.46 6.28
CA SER A 79 -2.63 3.38 7.56
C SER A 79 -3.94 4.16 7.51
N GLY A 80 -4.96 3.65 8.21
CA GLY A 80 -6.32 4.17 8.17
C GLY A 80 -7.27 3.31 7.34
N ASP A 81 -8.56 3.55 7.57
CA ASP A 81 -9.65 2.82 6.93
C ASP A 81 -9.65 3.01 5.40
N PRO A 82 -9.83 1.95 4.59
CA PRO A 82 -9.82 2.05 3.13
C PRO A 82 -10.81 3.09 2.57
N VAL A 83 -12.00 3.21 3.16
CA VAL A 83 -13.04 4.15 2.72
C VAL A 83 -12.58 5.59 2.99
N GLU A 84 -12.01 5.84 4.16
CA GLU A 84 -11.49 7.16 4.51
C GLU A 84 -10.27 7.56 3.66
N ARG A 85 -9.40 6.60 3.32
CA ARG A 85 -8.30 6.82 2.37
C ARG A 85 -8.82 7.20 0.98
N LEU A 86 -9.90 6.57 0.52
CA LEU A 86 -10.52 6.90 -0.76
C LEU A 86 -11.16 8.30 -0.75
N LYS A 87 -11.89 8.67 0.31
CA LYS A 87 -12.45 10.02 0.47
C LYS A 87 -11.36 11.10 0.45
N LYS A 88 -10.19 10.81 1.02
CA LYS A 88 -9.04 11.73 0.96
C LYS A 88 -8.59 11.99 -0.48
N LEU A 89 -8.58 10.97 -1.34
CA LEU A 89 -8.27 11.16 -2.76
C LEU A 89 -9.28 12.07 -3.45
N GLU A 90 -10.57 11.94 -3.15
CA GLU A 90 -11.60 12.80 -3.72
C GLU A 90 -11.41 14.26 -3.34
N ARG A 91 -11.05 14.55 -2.08
CA ARG A 91 -10.72 15.91 -1.61
C ARG A 91 -9.48 16.50 -2.27
N LEU A 92 -8.57 15.64 -2.75
CA LEU A 92 -7.33 16.05 -3.42
C LEU A 92 -7.51 16.24 -4.95
N ARG A 93 -8.72 16.03 -5.50
CA ARG A 93 -9.00 16.32 -6.91
C ARG A 93 -8.71 17.80 -7.20
N GLY A 94 -7.88 18.05 -8.21
CA GLY A 94 -7.41 19.40 -8.57
C GLY A 94 -6.11 19.83 -7.87
N VAL A 95 -5.63 19.09 -6.87
CA VAL A 95 -4.34 19.34 -6.24
C VAL A 95 -3.23 18.79 -7.13
N ARG A 96 -2.34 19.67 -7.60
CA ARG A 96 -1.31 19.33 -8.60
C ARG A 96 -0.03 18.74 -7.99
N TRP A 97 0.15 18.82 -6.67
CA TRP A 97 1.36 18.37 -5.97
C TRP A 97 1.05 17.77 -4.58
N LEU A 98 1.66 16.63 -4.27
CA LEU A 98 1.65 16.01 -2.95
C LEU A 98 3.09 15.78 -2.49
N VAL A 99 3.44 16.27 -1.30
CA VAL A 99 4.75 16.02 -0.68
C VAL A 99 4.68 14.70 0.09
N ARG A 100 5.49 13.72 -0.30
CA ARG A 100 5.61 12.41 0.37
C ARG A 100 6.68 12.43 1.47
N ARG A 101 6.51 11.61 2.52
CA ARG A 101 7.44 11.52 3.67
C ARG A 101 8.84 11.00 3.30
N SER A 102 8.96 10.23 2.22
CA SER A 102 10.24 9.66 1.76
C SER A 102 10.55 10.15 0.34
N LYS A 103 11.33 11.25 0.29
CA LYS A 103 11.81 11.98 -0.90
C LYS A 103 10.75 12.79 -1.67
N LYS A 104 11.09 14.07 -1.91
CA LYS A 104 10.47 14.91 -2.95
C LYS A 104 10.58 14.16 -4.29
N ARG A 105 9.49 13.54 -4.76
CA ARG A 105 9.35 13.16 -6.17
C ARG A 105 8.40 14.14 -6.83
N ARG A 106 8.94 14.93 -7.76
CA ARG A 106 8.18 15.79 -8.67
C ARG A 106 7.54 14.87 -9.70
N TYR A 107 6.24 14.62 -9.58
CA TYR A 107 5.48 13.96 -10.65
C TYR A 107 5.03 15.06 -11.62
N THR A 108 5.92 15.45 -12.54
CA THR A 108 5.52 16.22 -13.72
C THR A 108 4.86 15.25 -14.69
N TRP A 109 3.57 15.46 -14.95
CA TRP A 109 2.88 14.83 -16.06
C TRP A 109 3.46 15.39 -17.37
N HIS A 110 3.91 14.50 -18.26
CA HIS A 110 3.96 14.73 -19.70
C HIS A 110 2.82 13.94 -20.34
#